data_AF-A0A0S8IW23-F1
#
_entry.id   AF-A0A0S8IW23-F1
#
_cell.length_a   1.000
_cell.length_b   1.000
_cell.length_c   1.000
_cell.angle_alpha   90.00
_cell.angle_beta   90.00
_cell.angle_gamma   90.00
#
_symmetry.space_group_name_H-M   'P 1'
#
loop_
_entity.id
_entity.type
_entity.pdbx_description
1 polymer ?
#
loop_
_entity_poly.entity_id
_entity_poly.type
_entity_poly.pdbx_seq_one_letter_code
_entity_poly.pdbx_strand_id
1 'polypeptide(L)'
;MKKLTHAWLAFMAIKRLEQAKLSASDRKYADSLIRWFKDHRDDVTQGAWYPDAVIKDMATSHVLKHTPADKNKNKFKLLPVTYLNYQHGKSSPLRKTSFTVEKDDNLPDRCESIAHSVIDHLKMQESEEKGSPVSPTDNQIALLLYMLSHYIADAHVPFHCDSRRFSEGMNLHGKVEGEWEEMIKNHYQVDYDNGRFFYDPNGYPLREPKALKDYNKSFLKSVDVQLGKRKFFIGYGAKNNNVWDFMSAICQYSYLLSYSFIPEGYDHTNVPKSKWSSLGSISFDDFSEAVLSDAIDSIARVWFRVWRRYMKWEKKQRAKK
;
A
#
# COMPACT_ATOMS: atom_id res chain seq x y z
N MET A 1 3.53 1.00 -8.55
CA MET A 1 4.93 0.60 -8.21
C MET A 1 5.36 -0.55 -9.12
N LYS A 2 6.54 -1.17 -8.94
CA LYS A 2 6.93 -2.38 -9.71
C LYS A 2 6.63 -3.68 -8.96
N LYS A 3 6.74 -4.80 -9.69
CA LYS A 3 6.30 -6.14 -9.27
C LYS A 3 6.86 -6.58 -7.92
N LEU A 4 8.18 -6.55 -7.72
CA LEU A 4 8.77 -6.99 -6.45
C LEU A 4 8.51 -5.99 -5.33
N THR A 5 8.39 -4.68 -5.64
CA THR A 5 7.95 -3.69 -4.65
C THR A 5 6.57 -4.01 -4.09
N HIS A 6 5.56 -4.29 -4.92
CA HIS A 6 4.23 -4.65 -4.44
C HIS A 6 4.25 -5.91 -3.57
N ALA A 7 4.95 -6.95 -4.02
CA ALA A 7 5.10 -8.21 -3.28
C ALA A 7 5.79 -8.00 -1.92
N TRP A 8 6.88 -7.24 -1.90
CA TRP A 8 7.63 -6.92 -0.69
C TRP A 8 6.77 -6.15 0.33
N LEU A 9 5.98 -5.17 -0.12
CA LEU A 9 5.08 -4.42 0.76
C LEU A 9 4.05 -5.33 1.45
N ALA A 10 3.48 -6.30 0.73
CA ALA A 10 2.54 -7.27 1.28
C ALA A 10 3.18 -8.14 2.39
N PHE A 11 4.40 -8.65 2.15
CA PHE A 11 5.16 -9.37 3.18
C PHE A 11 5.44 -8.51 4.41
N MET A 12 5.90 -7.29 4.19
CA MET A 12 6.24 -6.37 5.27
C MET A 12 5.01 -5.92 6.07
N ALA A 13 3.83 -5.87 5.45
CA ALA A 13 2.56 -5.62 6.15
C ALA A 13 2.21 -6.73 7.15
N ILE A 14 2.45 -7.99 6.78
CA ILE A 14 2.25 -9.12 7.68
C ILE A 14 3.28 -9.14 8.81
N LYS A 15 4.55 -8.88 8.49
CA LYS A 15 5.61 -8.69 9.50
C LYS A 15 5.29 -7.56 10.48
N ARG A 16 4.72 -6.46 9.96
CA ARG A 16 4.26 -5.33 10.75
C ARG A 16 3.15 -5.73 11.74
N LEU A 17 2.18 -6.55 11.32
CA LEU A 17 1.13 -7.06 12.21
C LEU A 17 1.68 -8.04 13.26
N GLU A 18 2.66 -8.86 12.90
CA GLU A 18 3.32 -9.78 13.82
C GLU A 18 4.00 -9.03 14.98
N GLN A 19 4.65 -7.90 14.67
CA GLN A 19 5.36 -7.07 15.64
C GLN A 19 4.46 -6.06 16.38
N ALA A 20 3.21 -5.88 15.95
CA ALA A 20 2.32 -4.87 16.51
C ALA A 20 1.89 -5.19 17.95
N LYS A 21 1.93 -4.20 18.84
CA LYS A 21 1.31 -4.32 20.17
C LYS A 21 -0.21 -4.22 20.05
N LEU A 22 -0.92 -5.34 20.23
CA LEU A 22 -2.38 -5.43 20.12
C LEU A 22 -3.01 -5.89 21.44
N SER A 23 -4.31 -5.63 21.62
CA SER A 23 -5.08 -6.23 22.72
C SER A 23 -5.11 -7.76 22.57
N ALA A 24 -5.32 -8.51 23.66
CA ALA A 24 -5.38 -9.97 23.59
C ALA A 24 -6.45 -10.48 22.60
N SER A 25 -7.58 -9.77 22.47
CA SER A 25 -8.62 -10.12 21.50
C SER A 25 -8.20 -9.84 20.06
N ASP A 26 -7.55 -8.70 19.81
CA ASP A 26 -7.10 -8.31 18.48
C ASP A 26 -5.88 -9.12 18.02
N ARG A 27 -5.05 -9.54 18.96
CA ARG A 27 -3.92 -10.45 18.73
C ARG A 27 -4.37 -11.78 18.13
N LYS A 28 -5.45 -12.38 18.65
CA LYS A 28 -6.04 -13.61 18.08
C LYS A 28 -6.44 -13.46 16.61
N TYR A 29 -7.05 -12.33 16.24
CA TYR A 29 -7.42 -12.08 14.85
C TYR A 29 -6.18 -11.88 13.96
N ALA A 30 -5.16 -11.18 14.48
CA ALA A 30 -3.92 -10.95 13.75
C ALA A 30 -3.15 -12.26 13.53
N ASP A 31 -3.01 -13.09 14.57
CA ASP A 31 -2.28 -14.36 14.47
C ASP A 31 -2.97 -15.35 13.52
N SER A 32 -4.31 -15.30 13.43
CA SER A 32 -5.06 -16.04 12.41
C SER A 32 -4.71 -15.58 10.99
N LEU A 33 -4.73 -14.27 10.72
CA LEU A 33 -4.35 -13.72 9.42
C LEU A 33 -2.88 -14.01 9.08
N ILE A 34 -1.98 -13.86 10.06
CA ILE A 34 -0.54 -14.10 9.88
C ILE A 34 -0.28 -15.56 9.51
N ARG A 35 -0.88 -16.52 10.24
CA ARG A 35 -0.76 -17.94 9.92
C ARG A 35 -1.29 -18.23 8.53
N TRP A 36 -2.52 -17.80 8.24
CA TRP A 36 -3.14 -18.00 6.94
C TRP A 36 -2.28 -17.41 5.82
N PHE A 37 -1.75 -16.20 5.96
CA PHE A 37 -0.88 -15.61 4.93
C PHE A 37 0.39 -16.43 4.73
N LYS A 38 1.03 -16.89 5.80
CA LYS A 38 2.24 -17.72 5.69
C LYS A 38 1.95 -19.00 4.90
N ASP A 39 0.78 -19.60 5.07
CA ASP A 39 0.41 -20.82 4.34
C ASP A 39 0.10 -20.59 2.84
N HIS A 40 -0.11 -19.33 2.40
CA HIS A 40 -0.51 -19.00 1.02
C HIS A 40 0.45 -18.05 0.28
N ARG A 41 1.60 -17.71 0.89
CA ARG A 41 2.50 -16.61 0.46
C ARG A 41 3.20 -16.79 -0.89
N ASP A 42 3.27 -18.01 -1.41
CA ASP A 42 4.15 -18.35 -2.54
C ASP A 42 3.82 -17.55 -3.80
N ASP A 43 2.53 -17.27 -4.04
CA ASP A 43 2.05 -16.58 -5.22
C ASP A 43 1.81 -15.07 -5.01
N VAL A 44 2.25 -14.50 -3.87
CA VAL A 44 2.02 -13.07 -3.60
C VAL A 44 2.62 -12.16 -4.67
N THR A 45 3.76 -12.55 -5.24
CA THR A 45 4.44 -11.79 -6.29
C THR A 45 3.65 -11.77 -7.59
N GLN A 46 2.93 -12.85 -7.90
CA GLN A 46 2.09 -12.94 -9.08
C GLN A 46 0.73 -12.28 -8.84
N GLY A 47 0.05 -12.63 -7.75
CA GLY A 47 -1.28 -12.12 -7.42
C GLY A 47 -1.30 -10.60 -7.19
N ALA A 48 -0.24 -10.05 -6.56
CA ALA A 48 -0.12 -8.61 -6.40
C ALA A 48 0.18 -7.90 -7.74
N TRP A 49 0.65 -8.60 -8.77
CA TRP A 49 0.99 -7.99 -10.07
C TRP A 49 -0.09 -8.14 -11.13
N TYR A 50 -1.13 -8.93 -10.88
CA TYR A 50 -2.26 -9.08 -11.81
C TYR A 50 -2.98 -7.79 -12.18
N PRO A 51 -3.14 -6.79 -11.29
CA PRO A 51 -3.64 -5.48 -11.67
C PRO A 51 -2.90 -4.89 -12.87
N ASP A 52 -1.56 -4.84 -12.84
CA ASP A 52 -0.73 -4.29 -13.92
C ASP A 52 -0.56 -5.24 -15.12
N ALA A 53 -0.47 -6.55 -14.88
CA ALA A 53 -0.11 -7.52 -15.93
C ALA A 53 -1.31 -8.09 -16.70
N VAL A 54 -2.45 -8.24 -16.04
CA VAL A 54 -3.61 -8.99 -16.56
C VAL A 54 -4.83 -8.08 -16.68
N ILE A 55 -5.23 -7.41 -15.60
CA ILE A 55 -6.44 -6.57 -15.57
C ILE A 55 -6.24 -5.29 -16.37
N LYS A 56 -5.06 -4.67 -16.21
CA LYS A 56 -4.59 -3.51 -16.95
C LYS A 56 -5.49 -2.26 -16.83
N ASP A 57 -5.99 -1.98 -15.63
CA ASP A 57 -6.84 -0.82 -15.34
C ASP A 57 -6.04 0.44 -14.89
N MET A 58 -4.77 0.57 -15.32
CA MET A 58 -3.84 1.63 -14.88
C MET A 58 -4.31 3.06 -15.15
N ALA A 59 -5.20 3.26 -16.12
CA ALA A 59 -5.72 4.58 -16.47
C ALA A 59 -6.78 5.10 -15.49
N THR A 60 -7.36 4.25 -14.63
CA THR A 60 -8.49 4.62 -13.77
C THR A 60 -8.34 4.11 -12.34
N SER A 61 -8.17 2.79 -12.16
CA SER A 61 -8.21 2.15 -10.84
C SER A 61 -6.88 2.15 -10.09
N HIS A 62 -5.80 2.58 -10.74
CA HIS A 62 -4.48 2.77 -10.13
C HIS A 62 -4.24 4.21 -9.67
N VAL A 63 -5.17 5.12 -9.97
CA VAL A 63 -4.96 6.55 -9.80
C VAL A 63 -6.13 7.23 -9.11
N LEU A 64 -5.83 8.37 -8.48
CA LEU A 64 -6.81 9.35 -8.03
C LEU A 64 -6.15 10.72 -8.09
N LYS A 65 -6.15 11.31 -9.27
CA LYS A 65 -5.40 12.50 -9.64
C LYS A 65 -6.07 13.75 -9.09
N HIS A 66 -5.27 14.59 -8.45
CA HIS A 66 -5.69 15.86 -7.88
C HIS A 66 -4.98 17.00 -8.60
N THR A 67 -5.69 18.11 -8.79
CA THR A 67 -5.17 19.36 -9.37
C THR A 67 -5.48 20.53 -8.42
N PRO A 68 -4.54 21.45 -8.14
CA PRO A 68 -4.84 22.66 -7.38
C PRO A 68 -6.03 23.43 -7.95
N ALA A 69 -6.88 23.98 -7.09
CA ALA A 69 -8.04 24.77 -7.51
C ALA A 69 -8.35 25.91 -6.54
N ASP A 70 -8.68 27.09 -7.09
CA ASP A 70 -8.95 28.30 -6.31
C ASP A 70 -10.36 28.35 -5.68
N LYS A 71 -11.33 27.63 -6.26
CA LYS A 71 -12.77 27.84 -5.98
C LYS A 71 -13.52 26.67 -5.35
N ASN A 72 -12.84 25.55 -5.09
CA ASN A 72 -13.51 24.37 -4.53
C ASN A 72 -13.58 24.39 -2.99
N LYS A 73 -14.54 23.65 -2.43
CA LYS A 73 -14.70 23.45 -0.97
C LYS A 73 -14.10 22.13 -0.47
N ASN A 74 -13.34 21.43 -1.31
CA ASN A 74 -12.77 20.13 -0.94
C ASN A 74 -11.79 20.32 0.21
N LYS A 75 -12.05 19.62 1.32
CA LYS A 75 -11.22 19.65 2.53
C LYS A 75 -10.43 18.36 2.63
N PHE A 76 -9.16 18.48 3.01
CA PHE A 76 -8.32 17.34 3.34
C PHE A 76 -8.92 16.56 4.52
N LYS A 77 -9.05 15.24 4.33
CA LYS A 77 -9.45 14.30 5.40
C LYS A 77 -8.32 14.19 6.44
N LEU A 78 -8.56 13.49 7.54
CA LEU A 78 -7.54 13.30 8.59
C LEU A 78 -6.96 11.90 8.51
N LEU A 79 -5.64 11.78 8.49
CA LEU A 79 -4.94 10.49 8.61
C LEU A 79 -4.43 10.26 10.04
N PRO A 80 -4.04 9.02 10.39
CA PRO A 80 -3.31 8.78 11.63
C PRO A 80 -2.07 9.68 11.70
N VAL A 81 -1.89 10.38 12.83
CA VAL A 81 -0.80 11.35 13.01
C VAL A 81 0.61 10.76 12.89
N THR A 82 0.71 9.42 12.95
CA THR A 82 1.95 8.68 12.75
C THR A 82 2.38 8.52 11.30
N TYR A 83 1.54 8.86 10.32
CA TYR A 83 1.86 8.74 8.90
C TYR A 83 2.82 9.86 8.49
N LEU A 84 3.87 9.50 7.75
CA LEU A 84 4.84 10.47 7.25
C LEU A 84 4.22 11.36 6.18
N ASN A 85 3.40 10.80 5.28
CA ASN A 85 2.70 11.59 4.25
C ASN A 85 1.79 12.65 4.90
N TYR A 86 1.14 12.29 6.01
CA TYR A 86 0.37 13.25 6.81
C TYR A 86 1.25 14.33 7.44
N GLN A 87 2.43 13.97 7.92
CA GLN A 87 3.37 14.90 8.53
C GLN A 87 3.93 15.91 7.52
N HIS A 88 4.42 15.45 6.36
CA HIS A 88 4.88 16.32 5.28
C HIS A 88 3.75 17.17 4.71
N GLY A 89 2.56 16.58 4.52
CA GLY A 89 1.41 17.31 4.01
C GLY A 89 0.91 18.42 4.94
N LYS A 90 1.12 18.33 6.26
CA LYS A 90 0.71 19.38 7.21
C LYS A 90 1.36 20.73 6.92
N SER A 91 2.62 20.73 6.50
CA SER A 91 3.39 21.93 6.14
C SER A 91 3.19 22.39 4.70
N SER A 92 2.53 21.58 3.85
CA SER A 92 2.33 21.93 2.45
C SER A 92 1.43 23.18 2.32
N PRO A 93 1.84 24.20 1.53
CA PRO A 93 0.99 25.34 1.21
C PRO A 93 -0.35 24.93 0.60
N LEU A 94 -0.33 23.87 -0.24
CA LEU A 94 -1.52 23.33 -0.91
C LEU A 94 -2.54 22.70 0.04
N ARG A 95 -2.16 22.41 1.28
CA ARG A 95 -3.13 21.94 2.28
C ARG A 95 -4.20 22.97 2.60
N LYS A 96 -3.89 24.26 2.39
CA LYS A 96 -4.82 25.39 2.60
C LYS A 96 -5.60 25.76 1.34
N THR A 97 -5.22 25.23 0.19
CA THR A 97 -5.92 25.45 -1.07
C THR A 97 -6.93 24.33 -1.30
N SER A 98 -7.83 24.53 -2.25
CA SER A 98 -8.69 23.44 -2.70
C SER A 98 -8.07 22.68 -3.86
N PHE A 99 -8.76 21.64 -4.30
CA PHE A 99 -8.36 20.78 -5.40
C PHE A 99 -9.59 20.25 -6.16
N THR A 100 -9.41 19.90 -7.43
CA THR A 100 -10.30 19.02 -8.19
C THR A 100 -9.77 17.59 -8.17
N VAL A 101 -10.64 16.64 -8.49
CA VAL A 101 -10.28 15.23 -8.70
C VAL A 101 -10.70 14.86 -10.11
N GLU A 102 -9.86 14.13 -10.83
CA GLU A 102 -10.20 13.63 -12.17
C GLU A 102 -11.41 12.68 -12.09
N LYS A 103 -12.36 12.87 -13.00
CA LYS A 103 -13.70 12.26 -12.89
C LYS A 103 -13.69 10.73 -13.03
N ASP A 104 -12.80 10.22 -13.85
CA ASP A 104 -12.78 8.80 -14.24
C ASP A 104 -11.86 7.95 -13.34
N ASP A 105 -11.16 8.60 -12.40
CA ASP A 105 -10.29 7.95 -11.44
C ASP A 105 -11.08 7.36 -10.27
N ASN A 106 -10.79 6.11 -9.90
CA ASN A 106 -11.61 5.37 -8.94
C ASN A 106 -10.81 4.44 -8.01
N LEU A 107 -9.52 4.72 -7.76
CA LEU A 107 -8.69 3.88 -6.90
C LEU A 107 -9.33 3.57 -5.51
N PRO A 108 -9.91 4.54 -4.76
CA PRO A 108 -10.54 4.24 -3.47
C PRO A 108 -11.71 3.26 -3.59
N ASP A 109 -12.50 3.36 -4.66
CA ASP A 109 -13.62 2.47 -4.97
C ASP A 109 -13.14 1.05 -5.25
N ARG A 110 -12.03 0.91 -5.99
CA ARG A 110 -11.39 -0.39 -6.23
C ARG A 110 -10.96 -1.06 -4.93
N CYS A 111 -10.30 -0.31 -4.04
CA CYS A 111 -9.89 -0.81 -2.72
C CYS A 111 -11.09 -1.24 -1.85
N GLU A 112 -12.15 -0.43 -1.78
CA GLU A 112 -13.36 -0.78 -1.01
C GLU A 112 -14.04 -2.02 -1.59
N SER A 113 -14.20 -2.09 -2.91
CA SER A 113 -14.83 -3.20 -3.61
C SER A 113 -14.12 -4.53 -3.34
N ILE A 114 -12.79 -4.56 -3.46
CA ILE A 114 -12.02 -5.78 -3.20
C ILE A 114 -12.04 -6.13 -1.70
N ALA A 115 -11.95 -5.14 -0.81
CA ALA A 115 -12.05 -5.38 0.63
C ALA A 115 -13.38 -6.01 1.03
N HIS A 116 -14.49 -5.57 0.43
CA HIS A 116 -15.80 -6.20 0.57
C HIS A 116 -15.82 -7.61 -0.01
N SER A 117 -15.28 -7.78 -1.21
CA SER A 117 -15.20 -9.07 -1.90
C SER A 117 -14.47 -10.12 -1.06
N VAL A 118 -13.35 -9.77 -0.41
CA VAL A 118 -12.63 -10.70 0.49
C VAL A 118 -13.55 -11.18 1.63
N ILE A 119 -14.27 -10.26 2.28
CA ILE A 119 -15.17 -10.62 3.39
C ILE A 119 -16.27 -11.55 2.90
N ASP A 120 -16.87 -11.24 1.76
CA ASP A 120 -18.00 -12.02 1.25
C ASP A 120 -17.55 -13.39 0.73
N HIS A 121 -16.35 -13.49 0.14
CA HIS A 121 -15.78 -14.78 -0.26
C HIS A 121 -15.48 -15.67 0.95
N LEU A 122 -14.93 -15.11 2.03
CA LEU A 122 -14.73 -15.84 3.28
C LEU A 122 -16.06 -16.32 3.90
N LYS A 123 -17.12 -15.51 3.84
CA LYS A 123 -18.46 -15.93 4.33
C LYS A 123 -19.05 -17.05 3.49
N MET A 124 -18.93 -16.96 2.16
CA MET A 124 -19.38 -18.03 1.25
C MET A 124 -18.62 -19.31 1.55
N GLN A 125 -17.28 -19.24 1.67
CA GLN A 125 -16.44 -20.39 2.00
C GLN A 125 -16.84 -21.09 3.31
N GLU A 126 -17.18 -20.35 4.38
CA GLU A 126 -17.63 -20.91 5.67
C GLU A 126 -19.08 -21.44 5.64
N SER A 127 -19.92 -20.90 4.74
CA SER A 127 -21.36 -21.24 4.70
C SER A 127 -21.69 -22.38 3.75
N GLU A 128 -20.90 -22.53 2.69
CA GLU A 128 -21.08 -23.55 1.66
C GLU A 128 -20.57 -24.93 2.11
N GLU A 129 -21.14 -25.97 1.53
CA GLU A 129 -20.62 -27.33 1.73
C GLU A 129 -19.22 -27.48 1.12
N LYS A 130 -18.36 -28.26 1.78
CA LYS A 130 -17.01 -28.54 1.27
C LYS A 130 -17.12 -29.24 -0.08
N GLY A 131 -16.43 -28.69 -1.09
CA GLY A 131 -16.49 -29.19 -2.47
C GLY A 131 -17.57 -28.55 -3.34
N SER A 132 -18.37 -27.62 -2.80
CA SER A 132 -19.33 -26.84 -3.59
C SER A 132 -18.61 -26.07 -4.70
N PRO A 133 -19.07 -26.16 -5.97
CA PRO A 133 -18.42 -25.51 -7.11
C PRO A 133 -18.54 -23.99 -7.08
N VAL A 134 -19.43 -23.45 -6.26
CA VAL A 134 -19.61 -22.00 -6.07
C VAL A 134 -18.85 -21.47 -4.84
N SER A 135 -18.23 -22.36 -4.05
CA SER A 135 -17.49 -21.97 -2.86
C SER A 135 -16.09 -21.45 -3.24
N PRO A 136 -15.72 -20.23 -2.81
CA PRO A 136 -14.38 -19.71 -3.00
C PRO A 136 -13.30 -20.57 -2.33
N THR A 137 -12.16 -20.73 -3.00
CA THR A 137 -10.98 -21.38 -2.43
C THR A 137 -10.10 -20.38 -1.66
N ASP A 138 -9.18 -20.88 -0.84
CA ASP A 138 -8.18 -20.02 -0.20
C ASP A 138 -7.31 -19.29 -1.23
N ASN A 139 -7.02 -19.91 -2.38
CA ASN A 139 -6.30 -19.27 -3.48
C ASN A 139 -7.06 -18.07 -4.04
N GLN A 140 -8.40 -18.15 -4.14
CA GLN A 140 -9.22 -17.01 -4.56
C GLN A 140 -9.16 -15.87 -3.54
N ILE A 141 -9.19 -16.19 -2.25
CA ILE A 141 -9.08 -15.21 -1.16
C ILE A 141 -7.68 -14.57 -1.16
N ALA A 142 -6.62 -15.37 -1.39
CA ALA A 142 -5.24 -14.91 -1.51
C ALA A 142 -5.08 -13.94 -2.66
N LEU A 143 -5.57 -14.30 -3.84
CA LEU A 143 -5.55 -13.41 -5.00
C LEU A 143 -6.24 -12.07 -4.70
N LEU A 144 -7.43 -12.09 -4.09
CA LEU A 144 -8.15 -10.86 -3.73
C LEU A 144 -7.37 -10.00 -2.73
N LEU A 145 -6.77 -10.60 -1.70
CA LEU A 145 -5.94 -9.86 -0.74
C LEU A 145 -4.70 -9.26 -1.41
N TYR A 146 -4.05 -9.99 -2.31
CA TYR A 146 -2.84 -9.54 -3.00
C TYR A 146 -3.15 -8.39 -3.96
N MET A 147 -4.22 -8.49 -4.76
CA MET A 147 -4.72 -7.37 -5.57
C MET A 147 -5.12 -6.17 -4.69
N LEU A 148 -5.76 -6.40 -3.54
CA LEU A 148 -6.06 -5.31 -2.61
C LEU A 148 -4.78 -4.60 -2.12
N SER A 149 -3.73 -5.35 -1.80
CA SER A 149 -2.45 -4.74 -1.40
C SER A 149 -1.81 -3.92 -2.51
N HIS A 150 -1.97 -4.33 -3.76
CA HIS A 150 -1.52 -3.58 -4.94
C HIS A 150 -2.16 -2.19 -4.99
N TYR A 151 -3.50 -2.14 -5.03
CA TYR A 151 -4.21 -0.87 -5.14
C TYR A 151 -4.02 0.03 -3.90
N ILE A 152 -3.88 -0.57 -2.70
CA ILE A 152 -3.50 0.20 -1.50
C ILE A 152 -2.12 0.82 -1.68
N ALA A 153 -1.13 0.06 -2.16
CA ALA A 153 0.22 0.58 -2.39
C ALA A 153 0.23 1.69 -3.44
N ASP A 154 -0.55 1.55 -4.51
CA ASP A 154 -0.68 2.58 -5.55
C ASP A 154 -1.31 3.88 -5.03
N ALA A 155 -2.20 3.83 -4.03
CA ALA A 155 -2.71 5.02 -3.35
C ALA A 155 -1.59 5.85 -2.69
N HIS A 156 -0.51 5.18 -2.29
CA HIS A 156 0.66 5.81 -1.67
C HIS A 156 1.68 6.31 -2.69
N VAL A 157 1.57 5.96 -3.97
CA VAL A 157 2.46 6.47 -5.02
C VAL A 157 2.06 7.92 -5.32
N PRO A 158 2.90 8.92 -4.98
CA PRO A 158 2.50 10.32 -5.09
C PRO A 158 2.13 10.74 -6.51
N PHE A 159 2.83 10.20 -7.50
CA PHE A 159 2.54 10.43 -8.90
C PHE A 159 1.25 9.79 -9.39
N HIS A 160 0.68 8.80 -8.68
CA HIS A 160 -0.66 8.29 -9.00
C HIS A 160 -1.77 9.26 -8.55
N CYS A 161 -1.43 10.20 -7.66
CA CYS A 161 -2.37 11.16 -7.12
C CYS A 161 -2.15 12.59 -7.62
N ASP A 162 -1.13 12.82 -8.42
CA ASP A 162 -0.76 14.11 -9.01
C ASP A 162 -1.10 14.15 -10.49
N SER A 163 -1.89 15.15 -10.91
CA SER A 163 -2.31 15.33 -12.31
C SER A 163 -1.18 15.76 -13.24
N ARG A 164 -0.04 16.21 -12.71
CA ARG A 164 1.17 16.44 -13.52
C ARG A 164 1.63 15.11 -14.12
N ARG A 165 1.75 15.07 -15.45
CA ARG A 165 1.95 13.87 -16.28
C ARG A 165 3.35 13.27 -16.17
N PHE A 166 3.82 12.94 -14.96
CA PHE A 166 5.19 12.47 -14.71
C PHE A 166 5.55 11.11 -15.33
N SER A 167 4.61 10.43 -15.96
CA SER A 167 4.84 9.27 -16.84
C SER A 167 5.33 9.65 -18.24
N GLU A 168 5.15 10.90 -18.65
CA GLU A 168 5.62 11.46 -19.91
C GLU A 168 7.03 12.09 -19.77
N GLY A 169 7.59 12.57 -20.88
CA GLY A 169 8.90 13.24 -20.89
C GLY A 169 10.03 12.31 -20.44
N MET A 170 10.73 12.68 -19.36
CA MET A 170 11.77 11.81 -18.79
C MET A 170 11.23 10.60 -18.01
N ASN A 171 9.91 10.45 -17.93
CA ASN A 171 9.22 9.39 -17.19
C ASN A 171 9.74 9.28 -15.74
N LEU A 172 9.64 10.39 -15.00
CA LEU A 172 10.06 10.45 -13.60
C LEU A 172 9.31 9.42 -12.74
N HIS A 173 8.03 9.19 -13.05
CA HIS A 173 7.22 8.17 -12.39
C HIS A 173 7.87 6.78 -12.54
N GLY A 174 8.13 6.34 -13.77
CA GLY A 174 8.77 5.05 -14.01
C GLY A 174 10.17 4.96 -13.41
N LYS A 175 10.92 6.07 -13.38
CA LYS A 175 12.25 6.13 -12.76
C LYS A 175 12.19 5.88 -11.25
N VAL A 176 11.34 6.62 -10.53
CA VAL A 176 11.17 6.46 -9.07
C VAL A 176 10.77 5.04 -8.69
N GLU A 177 9.79 4.46 -9.40
CA GLU A 177 9.40 3.08 -9.14
C GLU A 177 10.53 2.08 -9.44
N GLY A 178 11.33 2.36 -10.46
CA GLY A 178 12.50 1.56 -10.81
C GLY A 178 13.58 1.58 -9.72
N GLU A 179 13.85 2.74 -9.12
CA GLU A 179 14.80 2.85 -7.99
C GLU A 179 14.33 2.05 -6.77
N TRP A 180 13.02 2.04 -6.47
CA TRP A 180 12.46 1.22 -5.39
C TRP A 180 12.59 -0.29 -5.65
N GLU A 181 12.27 -0.72 -6.87
CA GLU A 181 12.40 -2.11 -7.30
C GLU A 181 13.86 -2.58 -7.23
N GLU A 182 14.79 -1.75 -7.71
CA GLU A 182 16.21 -2.04 -7.74
C GLU A 182 16.79 -2.12 -6.33
N MET A 183 16.38 -1.23 -5.43
CA MET A 183 16.76 -1.29 -4.02
C MET A 183 16.31 -2.62 -3.37
N ILE A 184 15.13 -3.12 -3.72
CA ILE A 184 14.63 -4.41 -3.20
C ILE A 184 15.45 -5.56 -3.78
N LYS A 185 15.70 -5.58 -5.10
CA LYS A 185 16.52 -6.62 -5.75
C LYS A 185 17.93 -6.70 -5.18
N ASN A 186 18.54 -5.55 -4.87
CA ASN A 186 19.89 -5.49 -4.32
C ASN A 186 20.00 -5.98 -2.87
N HIS A 187 18.88 -6.05 -2.15
CA HIS A 187 18.87 -6.38 -0.72
C HIS A 187 18.13 -7.67 -0.36
N TYR A 188 17.42 -8.28 -1.30
CA TYR A 188 16.66 -9.51 -1.08
C TYR A 188 16.92 -10.55 -2.17
N GLN A 189 16.90 -11.82 -1.80
CA GLN A 189 17.09 -12.92 -2.72
C GLN A 189 15.80 -13.26 -3.46
N VAL A 190 15.88 -13.28 -4.79
CA VAL A 190 14.76 -13.52 -5.69
C VAL A 190 15.01 -14.83 -6.45
N ASP A 191 14.03 -15.71 -6.39
CA ASP A 191 13.91 -16.92 -7.21
C ASP A 191 13.29 -16.50 -8.55
N TYR A 192 14.14 -16.07 -9.49
CA TYR A 192 13.71 -15.54 -10.78
C TYR A 192 12.97 -16.57 -11.63
N ASP A 193 13.36 -17.84 -11.55
CA ASP A 193 12.76 -18.94 -12.32
C ASP A 193 11.29 -19.15 -11.93
N ASN A 194 10.97 -19.01 -10.64
CA ASN A 194 9.60 -19.12 -10.13
C ASN A 194 8.93 -17.76 -9.89
N GLY A 195 9.63 -16.65 -10.16
CA GLY A 195 9.09 -15.30 -10.00
C GLY A 195 8.67 -14.95 -8.56
N ARG A 196 9.39 -15.46 -7.55
CA ARG A 196 9.10 -15.25 -6.11
C ARG A 196 10.34 -14.88 -5.30
N PHE A 197 10.19 -14.53 -4.02
CA PHE A 197 11.33 -14.39 -3.12
C PHE A 197 11.76 -15.75 -2.56
N PHE A 198 13.05 -15.89 -2.25
CA PHE A 198 13.45 -16.88 -1.25
C PHE A 198 12.99 -16.42 0.13
N TYR A 199 12.68 -17.36 1.02
CA TYR A 199 12.15 -17.04 2.35
C TYR A 199 13.16 -17.33 3.45
N ASP A 200 13.18 -16.47 4.47
CA ASP A 200 13.82 -16.75 5.74
C ASP A 200 13.04 -17.82 6.54
N PRO A 201 13.58 -18.36 7.65
CA PRO A 201 12.89 -19.35 8.46
C PRO A 201 11.53 -18.89 9.03
N ASN A 202 11.26 -17.57 9.05
CA ASN A 202 9.99 -17.02 9.52
C ASN A 202 8.96 -16.85 8.40
N GLY A 203 9.33 -17.14 7.14
CA GLY A 203 8.48 -17.06 5.96
C GLY A 203 8.45 -15.68 5.29
N TYR A 204 9.44 -14.82 5.52
CA TYR A 204 9.55 -13.49 4.90
C TYR A 204 10.67 -13.44 3.85
N PRO A 205 10.69 -12.46 2.93
CA PRO A 205 11.76 -12.32 1.95
C PRO A 205 13.16 -12.37 2.60
N LEU A 206 13.97 -13.31 2.13
CA LEU A 206 15.32 -13.55 2.62
C LEU A 206 16.25 -12.41 2.16
N ARG A 207 16.97 -11.81 3.09
CA ARG A 207 17.94 -10.75 2.78
C ARG A 207 19.18 -11.33 2.10
N GLU A 208 19.76 -10.57 1.18
CA GLU A 208 21.05 -10.89 0.56
C GLU A 208 22.21 -10.69 1.56
N PRO A 209 22.88 -11.75 2.03
CA PRO A 209 23.90 -11.63 3.08
C PRO A 209 25.05 -10.69 2.73
N LYS A 210 25.46 -10.65 1.46
CA LYS A 210 26.56 -9.79 1.00
C LYS A 210 26.20 -8.30 1.03
N ALA A 211 24.91 -7.97 0.98
CA ALA A 211 24.40 -6.62 0.94
C ALA A 211 24.11 -6.02 2.33
N LEU A 212 24.47 -6.70 3.44
CA LEU A 212 24.08 -6.27 4.79
C LEU A 212 24.67 -4.91 5.20
N LYS A 213 25.91 -4.61 4.80
CA LYS A 213 26.56 -3.32 5.09
C LYS A 213 25.85 -2.18 4.35
N ASP A 214 25.50 -2.42 3.09
CA ASP A 214 24.84 -1.42 2.24
C ASP A 214 23.38 -1.23 2.64
N TYR A 215 22.71 -2.32 3.08
CA TYR A 215 21.35 -2.26 3.59
C TYR A 215 21.22 -1.27 4.73
N ASN A 216 22.17 -1.25 5.67
CA ASN A 216 22.13 -0.32 6.81
C ASN A 216 22.19 1.16 6.43
N LYS A 217 22.59 1.48 5.20
CA LYS A 217 22.61 2.84 4.64
C LYS A 217 21.46 3.13 3.68
N SER A 218 20.65 2.12 3.36
CA SER A 218 19.52 2.24 2.41
C SER A 218 18.28 2.85 3.06
N PHE A 219 17.39 3.45 2.25
CA PHE A 219 16.07 3.86 2.72
C PHE A 219 15.22 2.68 3.21
N LEU A 220 15.48 1.44 2.75
CA LEU A 220 14.77 0.25 3.26
C LEU A 220 15.07 0.00 4.74
N LYS A 221 16.28 0.34 5.21
CA LYS A 221 16.60 0.31 6.63
C LYS A 221 15.87 1.40 7.40
N SER A 222 15.74 2.60 6.82
CA SER A 222 14.95 3.69 7.41
C SER A 222 13.49 3.27 7.56
N VAL A 223 12.89 2.64 6.54
CA VAL A 223 11.53 2.06 6.61
C VAL A 223 11.39 1.07 7.76
N ASP A 224 12.33 0.13 7.91
CA ASP A 224 12.37 -0.83 9.02
C ASP A 224 12.37 -0.12 10.39
N VAL A 225 13.26 0.86 10.55
CA VAL A 225 13.42 1.64 11.79
C VAL A 225 12.15 2.43 12.08
N GLN A 226 11.55 3.04 11.05
CA GLN A 226 10.35 3.85 11.17
C GLN A 226 9.15 3.00 11.60
N LEU A 227 8.95 1.84 10.98
CA LEU A 227 7.89 0.90 11.36
C LEU A 227 8.09 0.34 12.78
N GLY A 228 9.33 0.05 13.19
CA GLY A 228 9.66 -0.44 14.53
C GLY A 228 9.37 0.59 15.63
N LYS A 229 9.62 1.87 15.37
CA LYS A 229 9.35 2.98 16.31
C LYS A 229 7.87 3.36 16.35
N ARG A 230 7.19 3.29 15.20
CA ARG A 230 5.82 3.75 15.05
C ARG A 230 4.85 2.85 15.80
N LYS A 231 3.93 3.43 16.58
CA LYS A 231 2.80 2.68 17.15
C LYS A 231 1.83 2.26 16.04
N PHE A 232 1.48 0.97 16.01
CA PHE A 232 0.43 0.46 15.13
C PHE A 232 -0.95 0.88 15.68
N PHE A 233 -1.77 1.49 14.83
CA PHE A 233 -3.15 1.84 15.18
C PHE A 233 -4.10 1.02 14.30
N ILE A 234 -5.18 0.50 14.89
CA ILE A 234 -6.17 -0.30 14.13
C ILE A 234 -7.12 0.61 13.32
N GLY A 235 -7.35 1.84 13.78
CA GLY A 235 -8.25 2.79 13.14
C GLY A 235 -7.66 3.48 11.90
N TYR A 236 -8.53 4.11 11.11
CA TYR A 236 -8.18 4.83 9.88
C TYR A 236 -7.95 6.34 10.08
N GLY A 237 -7.84 6.80 11.31
CA GLY A 237 -7.85 8.23 11.63
C GLY A 237 -9.27 8.74 11.91
N ALA A 238 -9.38 10.03 12.21
CA ALA A 238 -10.65 10.64 12.59
C ALA A 238 -11.55 10.81 11.36
N LYS A 239 -12.83 10.41 11.49
CA LYS A 239 -13.88 10.53 10.47
C LYS A 239 -13.69 9.68 9.20
N ASN A 240 -12.77 8.72 9.19
CA ASN A 240 -12.67 7.73 8.12
C ASN A 240 -13.33 6.42 8.56
N ASN A 241 -14.50 6.12 7.97
CA ASN A 241 -15.35 5.04 8.48
C ASN A 241 -15.12 3.70 7.78
N ASN A 242 -14.70 3.72 6.52
CA ASN A 242 -14.50 2.54 5.66
C ASN A 242 -13.16 2.61 4.90
N VAL A 243 -12.87 1.62 4.05
CA VAL A 243 -11.62 1.58 3.27
C VAL A 243 -11.62 2.71 2.25
N TRP A 244 -12.76 2.99 1.62
CA TRP A 244 -12.92 4.11 0.69
C TRP A 244 -12.47 5.44 1.33
N ASP A 245 -13.04 5.79 2.49
CA ASP A 245 -12.71 7.04 3.19
C ASP A 245 -11.22 7.16 3.48
N PHE A 246 -10.64 6.06 3.94
CA PHE A 246 -9.23 5.98 4.27
C PHE A 246 -8.36 6.12 3.03
N MET A 247 -8.67 5.41 1.94
CA MET A 247 -7.90 5.49 0.70
C MET A 247 -8.04 6.85 0.02
N SER A 248 -9.22 7.49 0.05
CA SER A 248 -9.34 8.89 -0.41
C SER A 248 -8.45 9.81 0.40
N ALA A 249 -8.38 9.63 1.72
CA ALA A 249 -7.49 10.42 2.57
C ALA A 249 -6.02 10.16 2.23
N ILE A 250 -5.62 8.90 2.01
CA ILE A 250 -4.26 8.57 1.56
C ILE A 250 -3.94 9.29 0.26
N CYS A 251 -4.76 9.17 -0.78
CA CYS A 251 -4.51 9.81 -2.07
C CYS A 251 -4.35 11.33 -1.97
N GLN A 252 -5.15 11.99 -1.14
CA GLN A 252 -5.03 13.43 -0.89
C GLN A 252 -3.66 13.82 -0.31
N TYR A 253 -3.11 13.00 0.60
CA TYR A 253 -1.79 13.27 1.19
C TYR A 253 -0.63 12.80 0.32
N SER A 254 -0.81 11.76 -0.48
CA SER A 254 0.12 11.35 -1.54
C SER A 254 0.27 12.48 -2.57
N TYR A 255 -0.82 13.13 -2.95
CA TYR A 255 -0.80 14.35 -3.76
C TYR A 255 0.04 15.47 -3.12
N LEU A 256 -0.18 15.78 -1.84
CA LEU A 256 0.63 16.80 -1.14
C LEU A 256 2.12 16.41 -1.04
N LEU A 257 2.42 15.13 -0.89
CA LEU A 257 3.79 14.62 -0.88
C LEU A 257 4.44 14.79 -2.25
N SER A 258 3.70 14.58 -3.34
CA SER A 258 4.19 14.81 -4.70
C SER A 258 4.66 16.26 -4.89
N TYR A 259 3.91 17.24 -4.40
CA TYR A 259 4.30 18.65 -4.43
C TYR A 259 5.43 19.01 -3.47
N SER A 260 5.61 18.22 -2.40
CA SER A 260 6.76 18.37 -1.50
C SER A 260 8.04 17.85 -2.16
N PHE A 261 7.93 16.81 -2.99
CA PHE A 261 9.06 16.21 -3.69
C PHE A 261 9.40 16.94 -5.00
N ILE A 262 8.39 17.31 -5.79
CA ILE A 262 8.51 18.07 -7.04
C ILE A 262 7.67 19.34 -6.91
N PRO A 263 8.29 20.53 -6.74
CA PRO A 263 7.58 21.80 -6.55
C PRO A 263 6.66 22.17 -7.73
N GLU A 264 5.70 23.07 -7.49
CA GLU A 264 4.67 23.49 -8.47
C GLU A 264 5.24 24.04 -9.78
N GLY A 265 6.41 24.69 -9.75
CA GLY A 265 7.09 25.19 -10.95
C GLY A 265 7.69 24.10 -11.85
N TYR A 266 7.60 22.83 -11.44
CA TYR A 266 8.13 21.69 -12.18
C TYR A 266 7.02 20.71 -12.60
N ASP A 267 7.14 20.21 -13.82
CA ASP A 267 6.31 19.17 -14.41
C ASP A 267 7.13 18.23 -15.31
N HIS A 268 6.43 17.33 -16.01
CA HIS A 268 7.01 16.36 -16.93
C HIS A 268 7.90 16.94 -18.05
N THR A 269 7.77 18.23 -18.37
CA THR A 269 8.51 18.89 -19.46
C THR A 269 9.82 19.53 -19.02
N ASN A 270 9.94 19.92 -17.74
CA ASN A 270 11.03 20.77 -17.27
C ASN A 270 11.79 20.21 -16.04
N VAL A 271 11.44 19.04 -15.52
CA VAL A 271 12.22 18.37 -14.47
C VAL A 271 13.62 18.00 -14.99
N PRO A 272 14.72 18.49 -14.37
CA PRO A 272 16.07 18.14 -14.79
C PRO A 272 16.45 16.71 -14.39
N LYS A 273 16.91 15.92 -15.38
CA LYS A 273 17.37 14.52 -15.19
C LYS A 273 18.45 14.34 -14.12
N SER A 274 19.28 15.36 -13.86
CA SER A 274 20.40 15.31 -12.92
C SER A 274 20.05 15.73 -11.49
N LYS A 275 18.89 16.35 -11.25
CA LYS A 275 18.53 16.93 -9.94
C LYS A 275 17.16 16.53 -9.40
N TRP A 276 16.38 15.73 -10.14
CA TRP A 276 15.02 15.31 -9.76
C TRP A 276 14.89 14.79 -8.31
N SER A 277 15.92 14.12 -7.77
CA SER A 277 15.89 13.50 -6.43
C SER A 277 16.00 14.49 -5.27
N SER A 278 16.22 15.78 -5.55
CA SER A 278 16.41 16.82 -4.55
C SER A 278 15.82 18.18 -4.98
N LEU A 279 14.79 18.19 -5.84
CA LEU A 279 14.16 19.44 -6.30
C LEU A 279 13.26 20.07 -5.24
N GLY A 280 12.61 19.23 -4.43
CA GLY A 280 11.61 19.63 -3.46
C GLY A 280 12.18 19.95 -2.08
N SER A 281 11.27 20.03 -1.12
CA SER A 281 11.58 20.23 0.30
C SER A 281 11.95 18.93 1.02
N ILE A 282 11.83 17.79 0.35
CA ILE A 282 12.18 16.46 0.88
C ILE A 282 13.13 15.76 -0.09
N SER A 283 14.06 14.97 0.47
CA SER A 283 14.97 14.14 -0.32
C SER A 283 14.24 12.92 -0.91
N PHE A 284 14.84 12.27 -1.90
CA PHE A 284 14.33 10.99 -2.41
C PHE A 284 14.27 9.89 -1.33
N ASP A 285 15.20 9.89 -0.37
CA ASP A 285 15.21 8.90 0.72
C ASP A 285 14.05 9.15 1.68
N ASP A 286 13.80 10.39 2.09
CA ASP A 286 12.65 10.76 2.94
C ASP A 286 11.32 10.48 2.23
N PHE A 287 11.26 10.80 0.94
CA PHE A 287 10.12 10.49 0.08
C PHE A 287 9.84 8.98 0.02
N SER A 288 10.89 8.18 -0.19
CA SER A 288 10.79 6.72 -0.27
C SER A 288 10.42 6.10 1.08
N GLU A 289 11.01 6.59 2.18
CA GLU A 289 10.65 6.17 3.54
C GLU A 289 9.17 6.45 3.82
N ALA A 290 8.70 7.66 3.50
CA ALA A 290 7.32 8.07 3.72
C ALA A 290 6.34 7.18 2.94
N VAL A 291 6.55 7.02 1.63
CA VAL A 291 5.70 6.19 0.77
C VAL A 291 5.68 4.74 1.23
N LEU A 292 6.84 4.10 1.39
CA LEU A 292 6.91 2.67 1.64
C LEU A 292 6.46 2.31 3.06
N SER A 293 6.84 3.11 4.08
CA SER A 293 6.42 2.84 5.46
C SER A 293 4.91 3.06 5.66
N ASP A 294 4.33 4.10 5.05
CA ASP A 294 2.90 4.36 5.13
C ASP A 294 2.09 3.32 4.33
N ALA A 295 2.59 2.86 3.17
CA ALA A 295 1.98 1.78 2.39
C ALA A 295 1.92 0.46 3.18
N ILE A 296 3.04 0.04 3.79
CA ILE A 296 3.11 -1.16 4.64
C ILE A 296 2.07 -1.08 5.77
N ASP A 297 2.01 0.06 6.45
CA ASP A 297 1.11 0.25 7.59
C ASP A 297 -0.36 0.30 7.13
N SER A 298 -0.67 0.86 5.94
CA SER A 298 -2.00 0.84 5.34
C SER A 298 -2.46 -0.55 4.95
N ILE A 299 -1.63 -1.34 4.27
CA ILE A 299 -1.95 -2.72 3.87
C ILE A 299 -2.26 -3.55 5.13
N ALA A 300 -1.37 -3.47 6.13
CA ALA A 300 -1.53 -4.16 7.42
C ALA A 300 -2.88 -3.81 8.08
N ARG A 301 -3.25 -2.53 8.10
CA ARG A 301 -4.52 -2.07 8.70
C ARG A 301 -5.73 -2.56 7.95
N VAL A 302 -5.74 -2.45 6.63
CA VAL A 302 -6.89 -2.81 5.81
C VAL A 302 -7.10 -4.32 5.86
N TRP A 303 -6.06 -5.11 5.63
CA TRP A 303 -6.13 -6.57 5.73
C TRP A 303 -6.58 -7.02 7.12
N PHE A 304 -5.99 -6.47 8.19
CA PHE A 304 -6.41 -6.79 9.55
C PHE A 304 -7.87 -6.44 9.81
N ARG A 305 -8.36 -5.29 9.32
CA ARG A 305 -9.75 -4.89 9.50
C ARG A 305 -10.71 -5.82 8.74
N VAL A 306 -10.39 -6.16 7.50
CA VAL A 306 -11.14 -7.11 6.67
C VAL A 306 -11.25 -8.46 7.38
N TRP A 307 -10.11 -9.03 7.78
CA TRP A 307 -10.05 -10.32 8.45
C TRP A 307 -10.80 -10.33 9.79
N ARG A 308 -10.59 -9.29 10.61
CA ARG A 308 -11.29 -9.10 11.89
C ARG A 308 -12.80 -8.98 11.73
N ARG A 309 -13.30 -8.34 10.67
CA ARG A 309 -14.75 -8.25 10.40
C ARG A 309 -15.33 -9.62 10.09
N TYR A 310 -14.64 -10.41 9.25
CA TYR A 310 -15.03 -11.78 8.94
C TYR A 310 -15.06 -12.66 10.20
N MET A 311 -13.97 -12.74 10.98
CA MET A 311 -13.91 -13.59 12.16
C MET A 311 -14.95 -13.22 13.23
N LYS A 312 -15.28 -11.92 13.36
CA LYS A 312 -16.38 -11.48 14.24
C LYS A 312 -17.75 -11.96 13.76
N TRP A 313 -17.97 -12.00 12.44
CA TRP A 313 -19.18 -12.55 11.86
C TRP A 313 -19.25 -14.07 12.07
N GLU A 314 -18.15 -14.79 11.78
CA GLU A 314 -18.05 -16.25 11.94
C GLU A 314 -18.37 -16.67 13.38
N LYS A 315 -17.75 -16.00 14.36
CA LYS A 315 -18.04 -16.23 15.80
C LYS A 315 -19.53 -16.07 16.13
N LYS A 316 -20.20 -15.07 15.54
CA LYS A 316 -21.65 -14.87 15.76
C LYS A 316 -22.49 -15.97 15.11
N GLN A 317 -22.09 -16.51 13.97
CA GLN A 317 -22.81 -17.63 13.34
C GLN A 317 -22.65 -18.90 14.15
N ARG A 318 -21.45 -19.19 14.65
CA ARG A 318 -21.20 -20.37 15.50
C ARG A 318 -21.96 -20.32 16.81
N ALA A 319 -22.16 -19.14 17.39
CA ALA A 319 -22.96 -18.98 18.60
C ALA A 319 -24.48 -19.18 18.39
N LYS A 320 -24.95 -19.26 17.14
CA LYS A 320 -26.37 -19.53 16.81
C LYS A 320 -26.65 -21.01 16.52
N LYS A 321 -25.61 -21.82 16.31
CA LYS A 321 -25.70 -23.26 16.09
C LYS A 321 -25.63 -23.97 17.44
#